data_AF-A0A316P6N9-F1
#
_entry.id   AF-A0A316P6N9-F1
#
_cell.length_a   1.000
_cell.length_b   1.000
_cell.length_c   1.000
_cell.angle_alpha   90.00
_cell.angle_beta   90.00
_cell.angle_gamma   90.00
#
_symmetry.space_group_name_H-M   'P 1'
#
loop_
_entity.id
_entity.type
_entity.pdbx_description
1 polymer ?
#
loop_
_entity_poly.entity_id
_entity_poly.type
_entity_poly.pdbx_seq_one_letter_code
_entity_poly.pdbx_strand_id
1 'polypeptide(L)'
;MPDNKKIIEEMQQVAEQMRLDDIEENPDIENDFFDCDCCGQYKCLAGSIQYGNYRLCNDCVLLAETSFALNKIKDIQELIDAMEDNKLENMCEFLKQEEKRELN
;
A
#
# COMPACT_ATOMS: atom_id res chain seq x y z
N MET A 1 -15.00 13.08 20.49
CA MET A 1 -14.13 12.17 19.70
C MET A 1 -14.04 12.76 18.31
N PRO A 2 -12.85 12.88 17.70
CA PRO A 2 -12.78 13.18 16.28
C PRO A 2 -13.65 12.16 15.54
N ASP A 3 -14.44 12.66 14.60
CA ASP A 3 -15.30 11.81 13.78
C ASP A 3 -14.38 10.89 12.97
N ASN A 4 -14.54 9.57 13.09
CA ASN A 4 -13.68 8.59 12.40
C ASN A 4 -13.59 8.90 10.90
N LYS A 5 -14.64 9.48 10.32
CA LYS A 5 -14.66 9.93 8.94
C LYS A 5 -13.62 11.02 8.65
N LYS A 6 -13.44 11.99 9.55
CA LYS A 6 -12.43 13.05 9.40
C LYS A 6 -11.02 12.49 9.44
N ILE A 7 -10.76 11.54 10.34
CA ILE A 7 -9.45 10.87 10.42
C ILE A 7 -9.14 10.20 9.08
N ILE A 8 -10.10 9.47 8.51
CA ILE A 8 -9.93 8.81 7.21
C ILE A 8 -9.66 9.83 6.10
N GLU A 9 -10.43 10.91 6.04
CA GLU A 9 -10.25 11.97 5.03
C GLU A 9 -8.88 12.67 5.16
N GLU A 10 -8.43 12.92 6.40
CA GLU A 10 -7.11 13.50 6.67
C GLU A 10 -5.98 12.56 6.26
N MET A 11 -6.08 11.27 6.59
CA MET A 11 -5.06 10.28 6.19
C MET A 11 -5.01 10.08 4.68
N GLN A 12 -6.15 10.13 3.99
CA GLN A 12 -6.21 10.09 2.52
C GLN A 12 -5.46 11.26 1.89
N GLN A 13 -5.63 12.48 2.44
CA GLN A 13 -4.92 13.66 1.95
C GLN A 13 -3.42 13.54 2.21
N VAL A 14 -3.02 13.07 3.39
CA VAL A 14 -1.59 12.88 3.73
C VAL A 14 -0.96 11.87 2.77
N ALA A 15 -1.57 10.70 2.57
CA ALA A 15 -1.02 9.67 1.69
C ALA A 15 -0.86 10.17 0.24
N GLU A 16 -1.84 10.90 -0.29
CA GLU A 16 -1.73 11.47 -1.64
C GLU A 16 -0.67 12.57 -1.71
N GLN A 17 -0.57 13.45 -0.71
CA GLN A 17 0.48 14.47 -0.68
C GLN A 17 1.86 13.84 -0.65
N MET A 18 2.06 12.77 0.14
CA MET A 18 3.33 12.03 0.14
C MET A 18 3.70 11.50 -1.25
N ARG A 19 2.72 10.98 -2.00
CA ARG A 19 2.94 10.51 -3.37
C ARG A 19 3.33 11.66 -4.30
N LEU A 20 2.68 12.81 -4.17
CA LEU A 20 2.97 14.00 -4.98
C LEU A 20 4.35 14.60 -4.65
N ASP A 21 4.69 14.68 -3.37
CA ASP A 21 6.00 15.18 -2.91
C ASP A 21 7.14 14.32 -3.45
N ASP A 22 7.01 12.98 -3.40
CA ASP A 22 8.00 12.05 -3.97
C ASP A 22 8.19 12.27 -5.48
N ILE A 23 7.09 12.49 -6.22
CA ILE A 23 7.12 12.74 -7.68
C ILE A 23 7.70 14.12 -7.99
N GLU A 24 7.42 15.12 -7.16
CA GLU A 24 8.01 16.46 -7.32
C GLU A 24 9.52 16.43 -7.07
N GLU A 25 9.98 15.67 -6.06
CA GLU A 25 11.41 15.51 -5.75
C GLU A 25 12.12 14.67 -6.82
N ASN A 26 11.48 13.60 -7.30
CA ASN A 26 12.02 12.73 -8.34
C ASN A 26 10.92 12.28 -9.32
N PRO A 27 10.72 12.96 -10.46
CA PRO A 27 9.69 12.61 -11.42
C PRO A 27 9.80 11.19 -11.99
N ASP A 28 11.01 10.63 -12.03
CA ASP A 28 11.24 9.27 -12.54
C ASP A 28 10.68 8.19 -11.61
N ILE A 29 10.44 8.51 -10.33
CA ILE A 29 9.92 7.56 -9.34
C ILE A 29 8.50 7.06 -9.69
N GLU A 30 7.76 7.83 -10.51
CA GLU A 30 6.46 7.40 -11.03
C GLU A 30 6.58 6.15 -11.93
N ASN A 31 7.76 5.95 -12.53
CA ASN A 31 8.08 4.82 -13.40
C ASN A 31 8.81 3.68 -12.67
N ASP A 32 9.13 3.86 -11.39
CA ASP A 32 9.72 2.82 -10.55
C ASP A 32 8.60 2.03 -9.86
N PHE A 33 8.65 0.71 -9.96
CA PHE A 33 7.63 -0.18 -9.43
C PHE A 33 8.23 -1.31 -8.61
N PHE A 34 7.43 -1.85 -7.70
CA PHE A 34 7.82 -2.93 -6.81
C PHE A 34 6.60 -3.75 -6.38
N ASP A 35 6.87 -4.96 -5.86
CA ASP A 35 5.86 -5.80 -5.24
C ASP A 35 5.63 -5.37 -3.80
N CYS A 36 4.42 -4.91 -3.48
CA CYS A 36 4.07 -4.49 -2.12
C CYS A 36 4.09 -5.68 -1.16
N ASP A 37 4.81 -5.55 -0.04
CA ASP A 37 4.90 -6.63 0.96
C ASP A 37 3.57 -6.92 1.66
N CYS A 38 2.66 -5.94 1.71
CA CYS A 38 1.35 -6.05 2.34
C CYS A 38 0.30 -6.65 1.41
N CYS A 39 0.05 -6.05 0.24
CA CYS A 39 -1.02 -6.52 -0.65
C CYS A 39 -0.56 -7.45 -1.78
N GLY A 40 0.75 -7.61 -2.00
CA GLY A 40 1.30 -8.45 -3.07
C GLY A 40 1.10 -7.92 -4.48
N GLN A 41 0.62 -6.70 -4.65
CA GLN A 41 0.41 -6.08 -5.95
C GLN A 41 1.66 -5.33 -6.42
N TYR A 42 1.94 -5.41 -7.71
CA TYR A 42 2.95 -4.59 -8.38
C TYR A 42 2.45 -3.14 -8.50
N LYS A 43 3.09 -2.22 -7.76
CA LYS A 43 2.63 -0.83 -7.59
C LYS A 43 3.81 0.14 -7.72
N CYS A 44 3.48 1.40 -8.01
CA CYS A 44 4.45 2.49 -8.11
C CYS A 44 5.14 2.72 -6.75
N LEU A 45 6.43 3.05 -6.79
CA LEU A 45 7.26 3.32 -5.63
C LEU A 45 6.95 4.68 -4.97
N ALA A 46 6.36 5.62 -5.72
CA ALA A 46 5.92 6.91 -5.22
C ALA A 46 4.95 6.76 -4.04
N GLY A 47 5.24 7.45 -2.94
CA GLY A 47 4.46 7.40 -1.70
C GLY A 47 4.54 6.07 -0.96
N SER A 48 5.52 5.22 -1.29
CA SER A 48 5.78 3.97 -0.55
C SER A 48 6.59 4.23 0.72
N ILE A 49 6.28 3.52 1.79
CA ILE A 49 6.99 3.64 3.08
C ILE A 49 7.55 2.28 3.49
N GLN A 50 8.73 2.30 4.11
CA GLN A 50 9.36 1.14 4.70
C GLN A 50 9.10 1.09 6.22
N TYR A 51 8.35 0.07 6.65
CA TYR A 51 8.11 -0.27 8.06
C TYR A 51 8.98 -1.47 8.42
N GLY A 52 10.17 -1.20 8.99
CA GLY A 52 11.14 -2.25 9.31
C GLY A 52 11.58 -3.00 8.05
N ASN A 53 11.16 -4.27 7.95
CA ASN A 53 11.49 -5.13 6.81
C ASN A 53 10.40 -5.14 5.71
N TYR A 54 9.29 -4.44 5.89
CA TYR A 54 8.17 -4.42 4.96
C TYR A 54 8.09 -3.08 4.23
N ARG A 55 8.09 -3.10 2.89
CA ARG A 55 7.79 -1.93 2.07
C ARG A 55 6.34 -1.99 1.59
N LEU A 56 5.58 -0.96 1.93
CA LEU A 56 4.16 -0.83 1.61
C LEU A 56 3.96 0.17 0.49
N CYS A 57 3.10 -0.15 -0.47
CA CYS A 57 2.63 0.82 -1.46
C CYS A 57 1.77 1.89 -0.80
N ASN A 58 1.58 3.02 -1.47
CA ASN A 58 0.84 4.16 -0.93
C ASN A 58 -0.57 3.80 -0.41
N ASP A 59 -1.29 2.90 -1.09
CA ASP A 59 -2.59 2.39 -0.64
C ASP A 59 -2.49 1.64 0.70
N CYS A 60 -1.46 0.80 0.87
CA CYS A 60 -1.24 0.04 2.10
C CYS A 60 -0.72 0.94 3.23
N VAL A 61 0.05 1.97 2.91
CA VAL A 61 0.46 3.02 3.85
C VAL A 61 -0.78 3.72 4.40
N LEU A 62 -1.71 4.13 3.53
CA LEU A 62 -2.97 4.74 3.96
C LEU A 62 -3.75 3.82 4.92
N LEU A 63 -3.83 2.52 4.61
CA LEU A 63 -4.47 1.54 5.49
C LEU A 63 -3.77 1.42 6.84
N ALA A 64 -2.43 1.39 6.85
CA ALA A 64 -1.63 1.31 8.07
C ALA A 64 -1.84 2.54 8.95
N GLU A 65 -1.61 3.74 8.41
CA GLU A 65 -1.72 5.01 9.15
C GLU A 65 -3.14 5.25 9.65
N THR A 66 -4.16 4.94 8.83
CA THR A 66 -5.57 5.02 9.27
C THR A 66 -5.84 4.02 10.41
N SER A 67 -5.32 2.81 10.32
CA SER A 67 -5.51 1.78 11.34
C SER A 67 -4.78 2.13 12.65
N PHE A 68 -3.60 2.73 12.58
CA PHE A 68 -2.90 3.28 13.75
C PHE A 68 -3.69 4.42 14.39
N ALA A 69 -4.13 5.40 13.59
CA ALA A 69 -4.90 6.54 14.07
C ALA A 69 -6.23 6.13 14.74
N LEU A 70 -6.86 5.07 14.23
CA LEU A 70 -8.09 4.49 14.78
C LEU A 70 -7.83 3.47 15.91
N ASN A 71 -6.59 3.23 16.31
CA ASN A 71 -6.17 2.22 17.29
C ASN A 71 -6.73 0.81 16.96
N LYS A 72 -6.75 0.46 15.67
CA LYS A 72 -7.20 -0.85 15.16
C LYS A 72 -6.09 -1.89 15.11
N ILE A 73 -4.86 -1.43 14.93
CA ILE A 73 -3.64 -2.24 14.97
C ILE A 73 -2.64 -1.60 15.93
N LYS A 74 -1.74 -2.40 16.49
CA LYS A 74 -0.67 -1.94 17.40
C LYS A 74 0.67 -1.78 16.71
N ASP A 75 0.93 -2.62 15.73
CA ASP A 75 2.15 -2.61 14.94
C ASP A 75 1.83 -3.02 13.49
N ILE A 76 2.84 -2.92 12.63
CA ILE A 76 2.66 -3.25 11.22
C ILE A 76 2.46 -4.75 10.99
N GLN A 77 2.97 -5.60 11.89
CA GLN A 77 2.85 -7.05 11.75
C GLN A 77 1.37 -7.47 11.82
N GLU A 78 0.59 -6.86 12.72
CA GLU A 78 -0.86 -7.10 12.79
C GLU A 78 -1.57 -6.77 11.47
N LEU A 79 -1.12 -5.76 10.72
CA LEU A 79 -1.67 -5.45 9.40
C LEU A 79 -1.24 -6.48 8.35
N ILE A 80 0.04 -6.86 8.34
CA ILE A 80 0.57 -7.86 7.40
C ILE A 80 -0.16 -9.19 7.57
N ASP A 81 -0.31 -9.64 8.81
CA ASP A 81 -1.01 -10.89 9.14
C ASP A 81 -2.49 -10.81 8.73
N ALA A 82 -3.15 -9.66 8.94
CA ALA A 82 -4.54 -9.45 8.53
C ALA A 82 -4.73 -9.38 7.00
N MET A 83 -3.67 -9.11 6.24
CA MET A 83 -3.70 -8.95 4.78
C MET A 83 -3.16 -10.19 4.05
N GLU A 84 -2.69 -11.22 4.75
CA GLU A 84 -2.04 -12.39 4.16
C GLU A 84 -2.93 -13.13 3.14
N ASP A 85 -4.21 -13.33 3.45
CA ASP A 85 -5.18 -13.95 2.53
C ASP A 85 -5.36 -13.10 1.26
N ASN A 86 -5.55 -11.78 1.41
CA ASN A 86 -5.71 -10.86 0.28
C ASN A 86 -4.44 -10.83 -0.60
N LYS A 87 -3.26 -10.87 0.03
CA LYS A 87 -1.98 -10.95 -0.67
C LYS A 87 -1.89 -12.23 -1.51
N LEU A 88 -2.23 -13.38 -0.92
CA LEU A 88 -2.22 -14.66 -1.62
C LEU A 88 -3.19 -14.65 -2.80
N GLU A 89 -4.40 -14.11 -2.63
CA GLU A 89 -5.39 -13.98 -3.71
C GLU A 89 -4.86 -13.13 -4.87
N ASN A 90 -4.31 -11.95 -4.58
CA ASN A 90 -3.73 -11.06 -5.60
C ASN A 90 -2.59 -11.74 -6.37
N MET A 91 -1.71 -12.46 -5.68
CA MET A 91 -0.62 -13.22 -6.31
C MET A 91 -1.16 -14.35 -7.21
N CYS A 92 -2.19 -15.07 -6.77
CA CYS A 92 -2.84 -16.10 -7.57
C CYS A 92 -3.51 -15.51 -8.82
N GLU A 93 -4.14 -14.35 -8.70
CA GLU A 93 -4.76 -13.64 -9.84
C GLU A 93 -3.72 -13.19 -10.86
N PHE A 94 -2.59 -12.67 -10.39
CA PHE A 94 -1.47 -12.29 -11.25
C PHE A 94 -0.98 -13.48 -12.09
N LEU A 95 -0.69 -14.62 -11.47
CA LEU A 95 -0.26 -15.83 -12.17
C LEU A 95 -1.28 -16.29 -13.22
N LYS A 96 -2.57 -16.29 -12.89
CA LYS A 96 -3.65 -16.63 -13.84
C LYS A 96 -3.72 -15.66 -15.02
N GLN A 97 -3.38 -14.39 -14.82
CA GLN A 97 -3.34 -13.41 -15.90
C GLN A 97 -2.12 -13.60 -16.79
N GLU A 98 -0.96 -13.94 -16.22
CA GLU A 98 0.24 -14.26 -16.99
C GLU A 98 0.07 -15.50 -17.86
N GLU A 99 -0.44 -16.60 -17.29
CA GLU A 99 -0.75 -17.83 -18.05
C GLU A 99 -1.67 -17.54 -19.25
N LYS A 100 -2.68 -16.69 -19.06
CA LYS A 100 -3.57 -16.27 -20.15
C LYS A 100 -2.85 -15.43 -21.22
N ARG A 101 -1.84 -14.63 -20.86
CA ARG A 101 -1.07 -13.85 -21.82
C ARG A 101 -0.13 -14.74 -22.62
N GLU A 102 0.47 -15.76 -22.01
CA GLU A 102 1.34 -16.71 -22.72
C GLU A 102 0.58 -17.62 -23.69
N LEU A 103 -0.72 -17.86 -23.44
CA LEU A 103 -1.60 -18.68 -24.28
C LEU A 103 -2.23 -17.93 -25.46
N ASN A 104 -2.08 -16.59 -25.55
CA ASN A 104 -2.64 -15.74 -26.61
C ASN A 104 -1.54 -15.17 -27.52
#